data_AF-A0A6I9NHP1-F1
#
_entry.id   AF-A0A6I9NHP1-F1
#
_cell.length_a   1.000
_cell.length_b   1.000
_cell.length_c   1.000
_cell.angle_alpha   90.00
_cell.angle_beta   90.00
_cell.angle_gamma   90.00
#
_symmetry.space_group_name_H-M   'P 1'
#
loop_
_entity.id
_entity.type
_entity.pdbx_description
1 polymer ?
#
loop_
_entity_poly.entity_id
_entity_poly.type
_entity_poly.pdbx_seq_one_letter_code
_entity_poly.pdbx_strand_id
1 'polypeptide(L)'
;ISVPLLTPFPFTTTLARFRLDIYRCLASPSLIMLTEEDPILRAFELSADLRELSLVEVEFRNDYEELAKQCKMFAKDLLAQARNSRELEVILNHTSNEDQVDKRGLLEERMNLSRLKLAIKYNQKEFVAQSNCQQFLNTVWFGETASYRRKHTCLKMATVLSVAMLWPLLSVCYLLVPRSRVGQIIHTPFVKFIIHSASYFSFLLLLNLYSLVYNEGKKNTMGPALEMIDFLLILWIIGMVWSDVKRLWYQGLEDFLEESRNQLSFVMNSLYLATFALKIVAHSKVHAHHKHMLDLEDDHY
;
A
#
# COMPACT_ATOMS: atom_id res chain seq x y z
N ILE A 1 -6.07 26.84 18.43
CA ILE A 1 -5.50 27.17 19.77
C ILE A 1 -4.23 26.36 19.95
N SER A 2 -3.06 26.98 19.75
CA SER A 2 -1.77 26.28 19.87
C SER A 2 -1.33 26.26 21.32
N VAL A 3 -1.35 25.08 21.94
CA VAL A 3 -0.86 24.90 23.32
C VAL A 3 0.68 24.84 23.26
N PRO A 4 1.41 25.74 23.94
CA PRO A 4 2.87 25.68 23.97
C PRO A 4 3.31 24.46 24.76
N LEU A 5 4.29 23.72 24.26
CA LEU A 5 5.00 22.69 25.02
C LEU A 5 5.58 23.31 26.30
N LEU A 6 4.92 23.08 27.43
CA LEU A 6 5.41 23.49 28.75
C LEU A 6 6.49 22.51 29.21
N THR A 7 7.67 23.08 29.43
CA THR A 7 8.90 22.52 30.00
C THR A 7 8.69 21.60 31.22
N PRO A 8 9.61 20.65 31.48
CA PRO A 8 9.45 19.64 32.52
C PRO A 8 9.66 20.27 33.91
N PHE A 9 8.57 20.58 34.60
CA PHE A 9 8.56 20.99 36.01
C PHE A 9 7.86 19.90 36.85
N PRO A 10 8.18 19.79 38.16
CA PRO A 10 8.03 18.56 38.93
C PRO A 10 6.59 18.06 38.99
N PHE A 11 6.44 16.75 38.81
CA PHE A 11 5.19 15.99 38.85
C PHE A 11 4.37 16.30 40.11
N THR A 12 3.45 17.24 40.00
CA THR A 12 2.36 17.42 40.98
C THR A 12 1.11 16.81 40.34
N THR A 13 0.48 15.87 41.04
CA THR A 13 -0.75 15.17 40.59
C THR A 13 -1.87 16.13 40.20
N THR A 14 -1.84 17.36 40.73
CA THR A 14 -2.74 18.47 40.39
C THR A 14 -2.53 18.99 38.96
N LEU A 15 -1.28 19.12 38.50
CA LEU A 15 -0.99 19.61 37.14
C LEU A 15 -1.41 18.59 36.07
N ALA A 16 -1.19 17.30 36.32
CA ALA A 16 -1.62 16.23 35.42
C ALA A 16 -3.15 16.19 35.27
N ARG A 17 -3.90 16.31 36.38
CA ARG A 17 -5.36 16.43 36.33
C ARG A 17 -5.82 17.67 35.57
N PHE A 18 -5.20 18.82 35.80
CA PHE A 18 -5.55 20.06 35.09
C PHE A 18 -5.32 19.92 33.57
N ARG A 19 -4.23 19.27 33.14
CA ARG A 19 -3.99 18.96 31.73
C ARG A 19 -5.06 18.05 31.14
N LEU A 20 -5.44 16.98 31.84
CA LEU A 20 -6.51 16.08 31.42
C LEU A 20 -7.85 16.83 31.25
N ASP A 21 -8.18 17.73 32.17
CA ASP A 21 -9.42 18.52 32.10
C ASP A 21 -9.42 19.49 30.90
N ILE A 22 -8.28 20.09 30.56
CA ILE A 22 -8.13 20.89 29.33
C ILE A 22 -8.40 20.01 28.11
N TYR A 23 -7.78 18.83 28.02
CA TYR A 23 -7.97 17.92 26.89
C TYR A 23 -9.41 17.42 26.79
N ARG A 24 -10.08 17.17 27.92
CA ARG A 24 -11.51 16.83 27.96
C ARG A 24 -12.38 17.97 27.40
N CYS A 25 -12.03 19.22 27.69
CA CYS A 25 -12.71 20.39 27.12
C CYS A 25 -12.47 20.48 25.60
N LEU A 26 -11.22 20.35 25.15
CA LEU A 26 -10.83 20.41 23.74
C LEU A 26 -11.44 19.28 22.89
N ALA A 27 -11.61 18.08 23.47
CA ALA A 27 -12.22 16.92 22.82
C ALA A 27 -13.76 17.03 22.71
N SER A 28 -14.37 18.06 23.28
CA SER A 28 -15.83 18.24 23.23
C SER A 28 -16.30 18.52 21.79
N PRO A 29 -17.25 17.71 21.25
CA PRO A 29 -17.78 17.88 19.90
C PRO A 29 -18.30 19.29 19.59
N SER A 30 -19.01 19.88 20.54
CA SER A 30 -19.61 21.21 20.39
C SER A 30 -18.54 22.30 20.31
N LEU A 31 -17.44 22.15 21.04
CA LEU A 31 -16.34 23.12 21.01
C LEU A 31 -15.63 23.04 19.65
N ILE A 32 -15.25 21.84 19.22
CA ILE A 32 -14.57 21.61 17.94
C ILE A 32 -15.41 22.18 16.77
N MET A 33 -16.73 21.96 16.78
CA MET A 33 -17.63 22.48 15.75
C MET A 33 -17.70 24.01 15.68
N LEU A 34 -17.52 24.70 16.80
CA LEU A 34 -17.68 26.15 16.88
C LEU A 34 -16.37 26.91 16.68
N THR A 35 -15.23 26.30 17.02
CA THR A 35 -13.94 27.01 17.04
C THR A 35 -13.04 26.69 15.86
N GLU A 36 -13.19 25.53 15.23
CA GLU A 36 -12.25 25.04 14.22
C GLU A 36 -12.82 25.17 12.80
N GLU A 37 -11.99 25.60 11.85
CA GLU A 37 -12.37 25.72 10.44
C GLU A 37 -12.55 24.35 9.77
N ASP A 38 -11.67 23.40 10.10
CA ASP A 38 -11.73 22.01 9.64
C ASP A 38 -11.88 21.05 10.85
N PRO A 39 -13.13 20.77 11.26
CA PRO A 39 -13.39 19.99 12.46
C PRO A 39 -13.01 18.50 12.30
N ILE A 40 -12.97 17.99 11.07
CA ILE A 40 -12.55 16.60 10.80
C ILE A 40 -11.04 16.49 10.96
N LEU A 41 -10.27 17.43 10.40
CA LEU A 41 -8.82 17.46 10.59
C LEU A 41 -8.48 17.53 12.07
N ARG A 42 -9.09 18.49 12.78
CA ARG A 42 -8.79 18.71 14.19
C ARG A 42 -9.11 17.48 15.03
N ALA A 43 -10.23 16.81 14.76
CA ALA A 43 -10.58 15.57 15.44
C ALA A 43 -9.54 14.46 15.20
N PHE A 44 -8.97 14.37 14.00
CA PHE A 44 -7.91 13.39 13.70
C PHE A 44 -6.62 13.69 14.45
N GLU A 45 -6.12 14.92 14.37
CA GLU A 45 -4.93 15.38 15.09
C GLU A 45 -5.09 15.17 16.59
N LEU A 46 -6.18 15.68 17.17
CA LEU A 46 -6.43 15.59 18.61
C LEU A 46 -6.52 14.13 19.07
N SER A 47 -7.14 13.24 18.29
CA SER A 47 -7.20 11.82 18.64
C SER A 47 -5.84 11.12 18.60
N ALA A 48 -4.91 11.61 17.78
CA ALA A 48 -3.54 11.09 17.71
C ALA A 48 -2.70 11.63 18.86
N ASP A 49 -2.77 12.93 19.14
CA ASP A 49 -2.13 13.58 20.28
C ASP A 49 -2.53 12.91 21.60
N LEU A 50 -3.84 12.69 21.81
CA LEU A 50 -4.36 12.01 23.01
C LEU A 50 -3.83 10.58 23.14
N ARG A 51 -3.67 9.88 22.02
CA ARG A 51 -3.14 8.51 22.02
C ARG A 51 -1.65 8.49 22.33
N GLU A 52 -0.88 9.46 21.86
CA GLU A 52 0.52 9.62 22.25
C GLU A 52 0.64 9.96 23.74
N LEU A 53 -0.17 10.90 24.24
CA LEU A 53 -0.21 11.25 25.66
C LEU A 53 -0.56 10.04 26.54
N SER A 54 -1.45 9.17 26.09
CA SER A 54 -1.81 7.94 26.83
C SER A 54 -0.64 6.97 27.03
N LEU A 55 0.40 7.05 26.19
CA LEU A 55 1.63 6.24 26.30
C LEU A 55 2.65 6.90 27.23
N VAL A 56 2.66 8.24 27.29
CA VAL A 56 3.56 9.01 28.16
C VAL A 56 3.04 9.07 29.61
N GLU A 57 1.73 9.28 29.79
CA GLU A 57 1.06 9.40 31.09
C GLU A 57 0.24 8.15 31.39
N VAL A 58 0.93 7.13 31.89
CA VAL A 58 0.34 5.80 32.11
C VAL A 58 -0.76 5.83 33.18
N GLU A 59 -0.69 6.76 34.14
CA GLU A 59 -1.65 6.91 35.23
C GLU A 59 -3.06 7.28 34.76
N PHE A 60 -3.17 8.07 33.69
CA PHE A 60 -4.44 8.53 33.10
C PHE A 60 -4.70 7.93 31.72
N ARG A 61 -4.00 6.85 31.37
CA ARG A 61 -4.07 6.22 30.06
C ARG A 61 -5.50 5.93 29.61
N ASN A 62 -6.33 5.37 30.48
CA ASN A 62 -7.72 5.02 30.15
C ASN A 62 -8.57 6.26 29.83
N ASP A 63 -8.37 7.37 30.54
CA ASP A 63 -9.09 8.61 30.30
C ASP A 63 -8.71 9.22 28.95
N TYR A 64 -7.41 9.24 28.62
CA TYR A 64 -6.94 9.70 27.32
C TYR A 64 -7.41 8.81 26.16
N GLU A 65 -7.39 7.49 26.32
CA GLU A 65 -7.90 6.56 25.30
C GLU A 65 -9.40 6.76 25.04
N GLU A 66 -10.19 7.03 26.08
CA GLU A 66 -11.63 7.32 25.94
C GLU A 66 -11.88 8.66 25.25
N LEU A 67 -11.13 9.71 25.60
CA LEU A 67 -11.19 11.01 24.91
C LEU A 67 -10.77 10.90 23.45
N ALA A 68 -9.73 10.11 23.15
CA ALA A 68 -9.30 9.85 21.79
C ALA A 68 -10.43 9.18 21.00
N LYS A 69 -11.06 8.16 21.58
CA LYS A 69 -12.22 7.46 20.99
C LYS A 69 -13.41 8.40 20.77
N GLN A 70 -13.69 9.31 21.69
CA GLN A 70 -14.73 10.33 21.52
C GLN A 70 -14.47 11.20 20.27
N CYS A 71 -13.23 11.64 20.06
CA CYS A 71 -12.85 12.40 18.86
C CYS A 71 -13.04 11.58 17.57
N LYS A 72 -12.69 10.29 17.57
CA LYS A 72 -12.91 9.39 16.43
C LYS A 72 -14.39 9.20 16.10
N MET A 73 -15.21 9.00 17.13
CA MET A 73 -16.65 8.86 17.01
C MET A 73 -17.30 10.13 16.49
N PHE A 74 -16.87 11.29 16.98
CA PHE A 74 -17.32 12.58 16.47
C PHE A 74 -17.05 12.75 14.96
N ALA A 75 -15.83 12.47 14.50
CA ALA A 75 -15.50 12.57 13.07
C ALA A 75 -16.35 11.63 12.20
N LYS A 76 -16.57 10.39 12.67
CA LYS A 76 -17.48 9.43 12.03
C LYS A 76 -18.92 9.96 12.00
N ASP A 77 -19.44 10.44 13.12
CA ASP A 77 -20.83 10.88 13.21
C ASP A 77 -21.07 12.13 12.34
N LEU A 78 -20.08 13.01 12.21
CA LEU A 78 -20.12 14.15 11.29
C LEU A 78 -20.18 13.70 9.83
N LEU A 79 -19.35 12.73 9.43
CA LEU A 79 -19.39 12.14 8.09
C LEU A 79 -20.73 11.42 7.80
N ALA A 80 -21.42 10.94 8.84
CA ALA A 80 -22.72 10.28 8.72
C ALA A 80 -23.81 11.22 8.21
N GLN A 81 -23.68 12.51 8.51
CA GLN A 81 -24.67 13.52 8.18
C GLN A 81 -24.63 13.95 6.70
N ALA A 82 -23.59 13.56 5.95
CA ALA A 82 -23.52 13.82 4.51
C ALA A 82 -24.67 13.09 3.80
N ARG A 83 -25.52 13.84 3.11
CA ARG A 83 -26.74 13.31 2.49
C ARG A 83 -26.51 12.81 1.07
N ASN A 84 -25.53 13.40 0.39
CA ASN A 84 -25.29 13.18 -1.02
C ASN A 84 -23.86 12.67 -1.27
N SER A 85 -23.69 11.86 -2.32
CA SER A 85 -22.37 11.41 -2.78
C SER A 85 -21.45 12.56 -3.17
N ARG A 86 -22.00 13.68 -3.63
CA ARG A 86 -21.24 14.91 -3.96
C ARG A 86 -20.67 15.59 -2.72
N GLU A 87 -21.44 15.66 -1.62
CA GLU A 87 -20.95 16.22 -0.35
C GLU A 87 -19.83 15.34 0.21
N LEU A 88 -20.03 14.03 0.17
CA LEU A 88 -19.03 13.06 0.60
C LEU A 88 -17.75 13.15 -0.23
N GLU A 89 -17.87 13.31 -1.56
CA GLU A 89 -16.73 13.52 -2.44
C GLU A 89 -15.93 14.77 -2.09
N VAL A 90 -16.62 15.88 -1.80
CA VAL A 90 -15.96 17.14 -1.40
C VAL A 90 -15.22 16.94 -0.07
N ILE A 91 -15.86 16.33 0.93
CA ILE A 91 -15.24 16.06 2.23
C ILE A 91 -14.02 15.15 2.10
N LEU A 92 -14.13 14.06 1.33
CA LEU A 92 -13.06 13.07 1.19
C LEU A 92 -11.88 13.56 0.34
N ASN A 93 -12.11 14.52 -0.55
CA ASN A 93 -11.07 15.13 -1.38
C ASN A 93 -10.52 16.45 -0.82
N HIS A 94 -11.06 16.95 0.29
CA HIS A 94 -10.63 18.22 0.86
C HIS A 94 -9.18 18.17 1.39
N THR A 95 -8.32 19.03 0.83
CA THR A 95 -6.94 19.27 1.26
C THR A 95 -6.85 20.60 1.98
N SER A 96 -6.28 20.61 3.19
CA SER A 96 -6.04 21.83 3.97
C SER A 96 -4.82 22.62 3.48
N ASN A 97 -3.89 21.97 2.77
CA ASN A 97 -2.70 22.59 2.18
C ASN A 97 -2.84 22.70 0.66
N GLU A 98 -2.51 23.87 0.11
CA GLU A 98 -2.36 24.16 -1.33
C GLU A 98 -1.09 23.52 -1.94
N ASP A 99 -0.32 22.77 -1.15
CA ASP A 99 0.95 22.21 -1.60
C ASP A 99 0.78 20.92 -2.42
N GLN A 100 1.15 21.07 -3.69
CA GLN A 100 1.39 20.05 -4.70
C GLN A 100 0.15 19.39 -5.30
N VAL A 101 -0.56 20.18 -6.11
CA VAL A 101 -1.29 19.67 -7.27
C VAL A 101 -0.27 19.09 -8.25
N ASP A 102 0.08 17.83 -8.07
CA ASP A 102 0.77 17.04 -9.08
C ASP A 102 -0.14 16.98 -10.32
N LYS A 103 0.26 17.72 -11.35
CA LYS A 103 -0.42 17.81 -12.66
C LYS A 103 -0.32 16.48 -13.41
N ARG A 104 -1.06 15.46 -12.98
CA ARG A 104 -1.42 14.32 -13.81
C ARG A 104 -2.93 14.17 -13.83
N GLY A 105 -3.50 14.49 -14.99
CA GLY A 105 -4.81 14.06 -15.48
C GLY A 105 -6.06 14.39 -14.64
N LEU A 106 -7.01 15.11 -15.26
CA LEU A 106 -8.39 15.37 -14.80
C LEU A 106 -9.23 14.14 -14.35
N LEU A 107 -8.68 12.92 -14.46
CA LEU A 107 -9.28 11.67 -13.97
C LEU A 107 -8.67 11.20 -12.63
N GLU A 108 -7.44 11.61 -12.32
CA GLU A 108 -6.76 11.41 -11.03
C GLU A 108 -7.28 12.39 -9.96
N GLU A 109 -7.83 13.54 -10.36
CA GLU A 109 -8.46 14.53 -9.46
C GLU A 109 -9.66 13.98 -8.68
N ARG A 110 -10.45 13.07 -9.27
CA ARG A 110 -11.56 12.38 -8.56
C ARG A 110 -11.07 11.38 -7.52
N MET A 111 -9.78 11.03 -7.53
CA MET A 111 -9.19 9.89 -6.82
C MET A 111 -8.07 10.27 -5.86
N ASN A 112 -7.77 11.56 -5.65
CA ASN A 112 -6.70 11.90 -4.71
C ASN A 112 -7.09 11.52 -3.27
N LEU A 113 -8.40 11.47 -2.94
CA LEU A 113 -8.98 11.02 -1.67
C LEU A 113 -8.12 11.46 -0.48
N SER A 114 -7.65 12.71 -0.52
CA SER A 114 -6.55 13.18 0.31
C SER A 114 -6.93 13.12 1.78
N ARG A 115 -8.17 13.48 2.10
CA ARG A 115 -8.71 13.37 3.46
C ARG A 115 -8.81 11.93 3.93
N LEU A 116 -9.17 11.01 3.03
CA LEU A 116 -9.24 9.59 3.36
C LEU A 116 -7.84 9.01 3.60
N LYS A 117 -6.86 9.36 2.77
CA LYS A 117 -5.45 8.98 2.98
C LYS A 117 -4.96 9.51 4.32
N LEU A 118 -5.31 10.74 4.67
CA LEU A 118 -5.00 11.32 5.97
C LEU A 118 -5.68 10.58 7.13
N ALA A 119 -6.95 10.21 6.97
CA ALA A 119 -7.67 9.40 7.95
C ALA A 119 -6.99 8.03 8.18
N ILE A 120 -6.48 7.41 7.10
CA ILE A 120 -5.69 6.18 7.19
C ILE A 120 -4.38 6.42 7.94
N LYS A 121 -3.65 7.51 7.63
CA LYS A 121 -2.40 7.90 8.33
C LYS A 121 -2.62 8.08 9.83
N TYR A 122 -3.71 8.74 10.23
CA TYR A 122 -4.10 8.90 11.64
C TYR A 122 -4.81 7.67 12.25
N ASN A 123 -4.82 6.51 11.59
CA ASN A 123 -5.44 5.27 12.09
C ASN A 123 -6.93 5.44 12.52
N GLN A 124 -7.70 6.16 11.71
CA GLN A 124 -9.12 6.47 11.93
C GLN A 124 -10.04 5.37 11.37
N LYS A 125 -9.99 4.20 12.01
CA LYS A 125 -10.69 3.00 11.52
C LYS A 125 -12.21 3.18 11.46
N GLU A 126 -12.82 3.81 12.46
CA GLU A 126 -14.28 4.01 12.50
C GLU A 126 -14.78 4.95 11.41
N PHE A 127 -14.01 5.99 11.08
CA PHE A 127 -14.31 6.94 10.00
C PHE A 127 -14.28 6.25 8.63
N VAL A 128 -13.22 5.47 8.36
CA VAL A 128 -13.08 4.74 7.08
C VAL A 128 -14.13 3.64 6.96
N ALA A 129 -14.45 2.92 8.04
CA ALA A 129 -15.39 1.81 8.04
C ALA A 129 -16.87 2.23 7.91
N GLN A 130 -17.15 3.53 7.88
CA GLN A 130 -18.50 4.05 7.81
C GLN A 130 -19.22 3.67 6.52
N SER A 131 -20.51 3.35 6.63
CA SER A 131 -21.34 2.88 5.51
C SER A 131 -21.32 3.82 4.30
N ASN A 132 -21.48 5.13 4.51
CA ASN A 132 -21.47 6.12 3.43
C ASN A 132 -20.10 6.15 2.72
N CYS A 133 -19.01 6.15 3.50
CA CYS A 133 -17.63 6.10 2.99
C CYS A 133 -17.38 4.82 2.18
N GLN A 134 -17.77 3.67 2.72
CA GLN A 134 -17.61 2.36 2.07
C GLN A 134 -18.45 2.24 0.78
N GLN A 135 -19.66 2.79 0.76
CA GLN A 135 -20.48 2.81 -0.46
C GLN A 135 -19.82 3.65 -1.55
N PHE A 136 -19.27 4.81 -1.20
CA PHE A 136 -18.52 5.67 -2.12
C PHE A 136 -17.22 5.00 -2.61
N LEU A 137 -16.45 4.36 -1.72
CA LEU A 137 -15.27 3.61 -2.12
C LEU A 137 -15.61 2.47 -3.08
N ASN A 138 -16.75 1.80 -2.88
CA ASN A 138 -17.22 0.77 -3.80
C ASN A 138 -17.57 1.33 -5.19
N THR A 139 -18.14 2.53 -5.30
CA THR A 139 -18.41 3.14 -6.61
C THR A 139 -17.12 3.50 -7.33
N VAL A 140 -16.13 4.03 -6.61
CA VAL A 140 -14.78 4.31 -7.14
C VAL A 140 -14.06 3.00 -7.53
N TRP A 141 -14.20 1.94 -6.74
CA TRP A 141 -13.53 0.66 -6.96
C TRP A 141 -14.00 -0.04 -8.24
N PHE A 142 -15.32 -0.11 -8.45
CA PHE A 142 -15.88 -0.78 -9.62
C PHE A 142 -15.95 0.13 -10.86
N GLY A 143 -16.03 1.45 -10.70
CA GLY A 143 -16.04 2.42 -11.81
C GLY A 143 -17.01 2.02 -12.94
N GLU A 144 -16.50 1.95 -14.17
CA GLU A 144 -17.27 1.55 -15.37
C GLU A 144 -17.77 0.11 -15.32
N THR A 145 -17.20 -0.76 -14.47
CA THR A 145 -17.64 -2.14 -14.29
C THR A 145 -18.77 -2.29 -13.28
N ALA A 146 -19.47 -1.21 -12.89
CA ALA A 146 -20.58 -1.25 -11.93
C ALA A 146 -21.67 -2.30 -12.25
N SER A 147 -21.91 -2.60 -13.54
CA SER A 147 -22.81 -3.66 -13.98
C SER A 147 -22.41 -5.08 -13.52
N TYR A 148 -21.12 -5.30 -13.23
CA TYR A 148 -20.59 -6.54 -12.64
C TYR A 148 -21.22 -6.86 -11.28
N ARG A 149 -21.56 -5.84 -10.48
CA ARG A 149 -22.13 -6.00 -9.13
C ARG A 149 -23.44 -6.78 -9.12
N ARG A 150 -24.25 -6.63 -10.18
CA ARG A 150 -25.57 -7.27 -10.30
C ARG A 150 -25.54 -8.70 -10.87
N LYS A 151 -24.39 -9.19 -11.31
CA LYS A 151 -24.26 -10.54 -11.87
C LYS A 151 -24.34 -11.62 -10.78
N HIS A 152 -24.79 -12.82 -11.17
CA HIS A 152 -24.75 -14.00 -10.31
C HIS A 152 -23.32 -14.38 -9.93
N THR A 153 -23.14 -14.96 -8.74
CA THR A 153 -21.83 -15.31 -8.16
C THR A 153 -21.00 -16.22 -9.06
N CYS A 154 -21.62 -17.20 -9.73
CA CYS A 154 -20.92 -18.06 -10.69
C CYS A 154 -20.35 -17.26 -11.88
N LEU A 155 -21.16 -16.40 -12.49
CA LEU A 155 -20.72 -15.55 -13.60
C LEU A 155 -19.65 -14.54 -13.16
N LYS A 156 -19.74 -14.04 -11.92
CA LYS A 156 -18.71 -13.20 -11.30
C LYS A 156 -17.37 -13.92 -11.22
N MET A 157 -17.36 -15.12 -10.63
CA MET A 157 -16.17 -15.95 -10.50
C MET A 157 -15.57 -16.32 -11.86
N ALA A 158 -16.41 -16.71 -12.83
CA ALA A 158 -15.97 -17.00 -14.19
C ALA A 158 -15.33 -15.77 -14.87
N THR A 159 -15.91 -14.58 -14.68
CA THR A 159 -15.34 -13.34 -15.24
C THR A 159 -13.97 -13.04 -14.61
N VAL A 160 -13.84 -13.14 -13.29
CA VAL A 160 -12.55 -12.92 -12.59
C VAL A 160 -11.50 -13.93 -13.07
N LEU A 161 -11.87 -15.21 -13.17
CA LEU A 161 -10.97 -16.24 -13.65
C LEU A 161 -10.55 -16.00 -15.10
N SER A 162 -11.47 -15.57 -15.97
CA SER A 162 -11.15 -15.25 -17.37
C SER A 162 -10.18 -14.07 -17.49
N VAL A 163 -10.36 -13.01 -16.69
CA VAL A 163 -9.44 -11.86 -16.65
C VAL A 163 -8.09 -12.28 -16.07
N ALA A 164 -8.09 -13.09 -15.03
CA ALA A 164 -6.87 -13.62 -14.43
C ALA A 164 -6.10 -14.50 -15.41
N MET A 165 -6.74 -15.35 -16.21
CA MET A 165 -6.04 -16.17 -17.21
C MET A 165 -5.53 -15.34 -18.39
N LEU A 166 -6.27 -14.31 -18.80
CA LEU A 166 -5.91 -13.43 -19.92
C LEU A 166 -5.02 -12.25 -19.50
N TRP A 167 -4.46 -12.26 -18.28
CA TRP A 167 -3.63 -11.19 -17.75
C TRP A 167 -2.45 -10.76 -18.66
N PRO A 168 -1.69 -11.65 -19.34
CA PRO A 168 -0.53 -11.21 -20.11
C PRO A 168 -0.97 -10.51 -21.41
N LEU A 169 -2.02 -11.02 -22.06
CA LEU A 169 -2.62 -10.41 -23.24
C LEU A 169 -3.20 -9.03 -22.92
N LEU A 170 -3.93 -8.91 -21.80
CA LEU A 170 -4.49 -7.64 -21.35
C LEU A 170 -3.39 -6.60 -21.06
N SER A 171 -2.29 -7.03 -20.44
CA SER A 171 -1.14 -6.16 -20.13
C SER A 171 -0.45 -5.63 -21.39
N VAL A 172 -0.25 -6.48 -22.41
CA VAL A 172 0.33 -6.07 -23.70
C VAL A 172 -0.62 -5.13 -24.45
N CYS A 173 -1.92 -5.43 -24.48
CA CYS A 173 -2.93 -4.57 -25.10
C CYS A 173 -2.96 -3.17 -24.47
N TYR A 174 -2.80 -3.07 -23.15
CA TYR A 174 -2.72 -1.79 -22.45
C TYR A 174 -1.51 -0.96 -22.88
N LEU A 175 -0.36 -1.61 -23.12
CA LEU A 175 0.88 -0.95 -23.54
C LEU A 175 0.77 -0.43 -24.99
N LEU A 176 0.12 -1.18 -25.87
CA LEU A 176 -0.02 -0.82 -27.29
C LEU A 176 -1.13 0.20 -27.57
N VAL A 177 -2.31 0.06 -26.96
CA VAL A 177 -3.48 0.90 -27.25
C VAL A 177 -4.20 1.31 -25.94
N PRO A 178 -3.64 2.30 -25.20
CA PRO A 178 -4.20 2.72 -23.91
C PRO A 178 -5.57 3.39 -24.02
N ARG A 179 -5.92 3.98 -25.18
CA ARG A 179 -7.21 4.65 -25.41
C ARG A 179 -8.35 3.72 -25.85
N SER A 180 -8.10 2.41 -25.95
CA SER A 180 -9.14 1.44 -26.29
C SER A 180 -10.16 1.25 -25.16
N ARG A 181 -11.34 0.69 -25.46
CA ARG A 181 -12.33 0.29 -24.44
C ARG A 181 -11.74 -0.70 -23.42
N VAL A 182 -10.86 -1.58 -23.87
CA VAL A 182 -10.14 -2.53 -22.99
C VAL A 182 -9.18 -1.77 -22.08
N GLY A 183 -8.47 -0.76 -22.60
CA GLY A 183 -7.60 0.12 -21.80
C GLY A 183 -8.35 0.89 -20.72
N GLN A 184 -9.56 1.39 -21.02
CA GLN A 184 -10.44 2.04 -20.04
C GLN A 184 -10.89 1.08 -18.94
N ILE A 185 -11.26 -0.16 -19.29
CA ILE A 185 -11.59 -1.20 -18.31
C ILE A 185 -10.38 -1.53 -17.42
N ILE A 186 -9.18 -1.66 -18.00
CA ILE A 186 -7.93 -1.91 -17.24
C ILE A 186 -7.58 -0.71 -16.35
N HIS A 187 -8.01 0.50 -16.68
CA HIS A 187 -7.77 1.67 -15.83
C HIS A 187 -8.48 1.56 -14.47
N THR A 188 -9.55 0.75 -14.36
CA THR A 188 -10.30 0.55 -13.11
C THR A 188 -9.46 -0.18 -12.05
N PRO A 189 -9.52 0.23 -10.76
CA PRO A 189 -8.67 -0.34 -9.72
C PRO A 189 -8.96 -1.82 -9.47
N PHE A 190 -10.22 -2.26 -9.63
CA PHE A 190 -10.60 -3.66 -9.54
C PHE A 190 -9.85 -4.55 -10.55
N VAL A 191 -9.79 -4.14 -11.81
CA VAL A 191 -9.11 -4.93 -12.85
C VAL A 191 -7.59 -4.89 -12.67
N LYS A 192 -7.03 -3.73 -12.30
CA LYS A 192 -5.59 -3.62 -11.94
C LYS A 192 -5.22 -4.59 -10.82
N PHE A 193 -6.07 -4.69 -9.79
CA PHE A 193 -5.86 -5.63 -8.69
C PHE A 193 -5.83 -7.07 -9.19
N ILE A 194 -6.81 -7.49 -9.99
CA ILE A 194 -6.86 -8.87 -10.55
C ILE A 194 -5.62 -9.17 -11.39
N ILE A 195 -5.21 -8.25 -12.28
CA ILE A 195 -4.04 -8.44 -13.13
C ILE A 195 -2.77 -8.55 -12.28
N HIS A 196 -2.61 -7.68 -11.27
CA HIS A 196 -1.44 -7.72 -10.38
C HIS A 196 -1.40 -9.03 -9.57
N SER A 197 -2.54 -9.45 -9.01
CA SER A 197 -2.66 -10.72 -8.29
C SER A 197 -2.38 -11.93 -9.18
N ALA A 198 -2.91 -11.96 -10.41
CA ALA A 198 -2.69 -13.05 -11.36
C ALA A 198 -1.23 -13.13 -11.83
N SER A 199 -0.59 -11.97 -12.05
CA SER A 199 0.85 -11.87 -12.34
C SER A 199 1.68 -12.43 -11.18
N TYR A 200 1.41 -12.03 -9.94
CA TYR A 200 2.13 -12.56 -8.77
C TYR A 200 1.90 -14.07 -8.58
N PHE A 201 0.69 -14.56 -8.81
CA PHE A 201 0.39 -15.99 -8.77
C PHE A 201 1.16 -16.77 -9.84
N SER A 202 1.27 -16.22 -11.06
CA SER A 202 2.06 -16.80 -12.15
C SER A 202 3.55 -16.87 -11.80
N PHE A 203 4.08 -15.86 -11.12
CA PHE A 203 5.45 -15.88 -10.60
C PHE A 203 5.67 -17.00 -9.57
N LEU A 204 4.73 -17.20 -8.65
CA LEU A 204 4.79 -18.32 -7.69
C LEU A 204 4.72 -19.69 -8.38
N LEU A 205 3.88 -19.83 -9.42
CA LEU A 205 3.81 -21.04 -10.22
C LEU A 205 5.13 -21.31 -10.95
N LEU A 206 5.73 -20.27 -11.52
CA LEU A 206 7.03 -20.37 -12.19
C LEU A 206 8.14 -20.77 -11.21
N LEU A 207 8.15 -20.22 -9.99
CA LEU A 207 9.06 -20.63 -8.92
C LEU A 207 8.85 -22.09 -8.50
N ASN A 208 7.60 -22.54 -8.41
CA ASN A 208 7.30 -23.93 -8.07
C ASN A 208 7.78 -24.89 -9.18
N LEU A 209 7.54 -24.53 -10.45
CA LEU A 209 8.04 -25.25 -11.60
C LEU A 209 9.57 -25.31 -11.61
N TYR A 210 10.25 -24.19 -11.33
CA TYR A 210 11.70 -24.14 -11.18
C TYR A 210 12.19 -25.12 -10.11
N SER A 211 11.54 -25.14 -8.94
CA SER A 211 11.87 -26.06 -7.85
C SER A 211 11.72 -27.53 -8.26
N LEU A 212 10.65 -27.88 -8.98
CA LEU A 212 10.39 -29.24 -9.45
C LEU A 212 11.43 -29.70 -10.46
N VAL A 213 11.70 -28.88 -11.49
CA VAL A 213 12.71 -29.18 -12.51
C VAL A 213 14.11 -29.30 -11.90
N TYR A 214 14.44 -28.43 -10.94
CA TYR A 214 15.73 -28.46 -10.26
C TYR A 214 15.91 -29.73 -9.42
N ASN A 215 14.88 -30.14 -8.68
CA ASN A 215 14.93 -31.29 -7.77
C ASN A 215 14.98 -32.63 -8.50
N GLU A 216 14.25 -32.78 -9.62
CA GLU A 216 14.21 -34.03 -10.39
C GLU A 216 15.48 -34.25 -11.24
N GLY A 217 16.00 -33.21 -11.89
CA GLY A 217 17.01 -33.38 -12.95
C GLY A 217 18.43 -32.92 -12.62
N LYS A 218 18.62 -32.03 -11.63
CA LYS A 218 19.86 -31.22 -11.53
C LYS A 218 20.52 -31.18 -10.16
N LYS A 219 19.97 -31.90 -9.17
CA LYS A 219 20.51 -31.95 -7.81
C LYS A 219 21.99 -32.38 -7.75
N ASN A 220 22.45 -33.17 -8.73
CA ASN A 220 23.79 -33.73 -8.77
C ASN A 220 24.75 -33.02 -9.75
N THR A 221 24.33 -31.95 -10.42
CA THR A 221 25.15 -31.22 -11.41
C THR A 221 25.68 -29.92 -10.80
N MET A 222 27.00 -29.75 -10.75
CA MET A 222 27.63 -28.50 -10.27
C MET A 222 27.41 -27.38 -11.29
N GLY A 223 26.68 -26.33 -10.90
CA GLY A 223 26.49 -25.12 -11.71
C GLY A 223 25.72 -25.35 -13.02
N PRO A 224 24.43 -25.75 -12.98
CA PRO A 224 23.65 -25.99 -14.18
C PRO A 224 23.55 -24.72 -15.05
N ALA A 225 23.59 -24.90 -16.37
CA ALA A 225 23.43 -23.83 -17.35
C ALA A 225 22.10 -23.07 -17.14
N LEU A 226 22.12 -21.75 -17.41
CA LEU A 226 20.93 -20.91 -17.31
C LEU A 226 19.88 -21.38 -18.32
N GLU A 227 18.70 -21.73 -17.82
CA GLU A 227 17.57 -22.13 -18.66
C GLU A 227 16.62 -20.97 -18.96
N MET A 228 15.72 -21.18 -19.92
CA MET A 228 14.66 -20.21 -20.24
C MET A 228 13.85 -19.78 -18.99
N ILE A 229 13.63 -20.71 -18.04
CA ILE A 229 12.94 -20.42 -16.77
C ILE A 229 13.73 -19.40 -15.92
N ASP A 230 15.07 -19.49 -15.91
CA ASP A 230 15.92 -18.54 -15.20
C ASP A 230 15.78 -17.13 -15.79
N PHE A 231 15.86 -17.01 -17.12
CA PHE A 231 15.70 -15.71 -17.79
C PHE A 231 14.32 -15.08 -17.52
N LEU A 232 13.25 -15.90 -17.50
CA LEU A 232 11.90 -15.44 -17.14
C LEU A 232 11.82 -14.96 -15.68
N LEU A 233 12.44 -15.68 -14.74
CA LEU A 233 12.50 -15.28 -13.33
C LEU A 233 13.31 -14.00 -13.12
N ILE A 234 14.47 -13.87 -13.78
CA ILE A 234 15.29 -12.65 -13.75
C ILE A 234 14.49 -11.44 -14.22
N LEU A 235 13.82 -11.56 -15.37
CA LEU A 235 12.98 -10.49 -15.91
C LEU A 235 11.91 -10.06 -14.90
N TRP A 236 11.31 -11.02 -14.20
CA TRP A 236 10.31 -10.75 -13.16
C TRP A 236 10.89 -10.02 -11.95
N ILE A 237 12.03 -10.51 -11.45
CA ILE A 237 12.73 -9.93 -10.29
C ILE A 237 13.15 -8.49 -10.59
N ILE A 238 13.68 -8.22 -11.78
CA ILE A 238 14.00 -6.84 -12.21
C ILE A 238 12.77 -5.95 -12.15
N GLY A 239 11.61 -6.44 -12.61
CA GLY A 239 10.34 -5.72 -12.51
C GLY A 239 9.90 -5.44 -11.06
N MET A 240 10.06 -6.40 -10.16
CA MET A 240 9.75 -6.24 -8.74
C MET A 240 10.68 -5.24 -8.05
N VAL A 241 11.99 -5.34 -8.30
CA VAL A 241 12.99 -4.40 -7.78
C VAL A 241 12.72 -2.99 -8.29
N TRP A 242 12.42 -2.82 -9.58
CA TRP A 242 12.06 -1.52 -10.14
C TRP A 242 10.78 -0.94 -9.52
N SER A 243 9.79 -1.79 -9.22
CA SER A 243 8.58 -1.37 -8.51
C SER A 243 8.92 -0.85 -7.11
N ASP A 244 9.74 -1.56 -6.35
CA ASP A 244 10.14 -1.16 -4.98
C ASP A 244 10.99 0.11 -4.98
N VAL A 245 11.94 0.24 -5.91
CA VAL A 245 12.74 1.47 -6.07
C VAL A 245 11.85 2.68 -6.34
N LYS A 246 10.84 2.53 -7.21
CA LYS A 246 9.87 3.61 -7.45
C LYS A 246 9.08 3.94 -6.18
N ARG A 247 8.61 2.93 -5.44
CA ARG A 247 7.88 3.17 -4.17
C ARG A 247 8.73 3.94 -3.18
N LEU A 248 9.98 3.52 -3.00
CA LEU A 248 10.94 4.20 -2.13
C LEU A 248 11.18 5.65 -2.57
N TRP A 249 11.30 5.90 -3.88
CA TRP A 249 11.50 7.25 -4.42
C TRP A 249 10.29 8.17 -4.19
N TYR A 250 9.06 7.66 -4.36
CA TYR A 250 7.85 8.48 -4.24
C TYR A 250 7.34 8.63 -2.81
N GLN A 251 7.50 7.63 -1.94
CA GLN A 251 7.01 7.67 -0.55
C GLN A 251 8.04 8.25 0.42
N GLY A 252 9.34 8.23 0.06
CA GLY A 252 10.41 8.57 0.99
C GLY A 252 10.82 7.38 1.86
N LEU A 253 12.01 7.45 2.46
CA LEU A 253 12.61 6.34 3.20
C LEU A 253 11.91 6.04 4.53
N GLU A 254 11.50 7.07 5.27
CA GLU A 254 10.88 6.94 6.60
C GLU A 254 9.52 6.23 6.51
N ASP A 255 8.60 6.77 5.70
CA ASP A 255 7.28 6.17 5.46
C ASP A 255 7.39 4.75 4.86
N PHE A 256 8.40 4.49 4.02
CA PHE A 256 8.63 3.16 3.46
C PHE A 256 9.03 2.14 4.53
N LEU A 257 9.90 2.52 5.47
CA LEU A 257 10.38 1.63 6.53
C LEU A 257 9.37 1.46 7.66
N GLU A 258 8.45 2.39 7.89
CA GLU A 258 7.42 2.24 8.92
C GLU A 258 6.46 1.08 8.60
N GLU A 259 6.17 0.84 7.32
CA GLU A 259 5.29 -0.25 6.89
C GLU A 259 6.03 -1.60 6.84
N SER A 260 5.75 -2.49 7.79
CA SER A 260 6.38 -3.81 7.90
C SER A 260 6.29 -4.68 6.62
N ARG A 261 5.23 -4.50 5.81
CA ARG A 261 5.09 -5.21 4.54
C ARG A 261 6.12 -4.77 3.50
N ASN A 262 6.43 -3.47 3.46
CA ASN A 262 7.43 -2.92 2.56
C ASN A 262 8.83 -3.41 2.94
N GLN A 263 9.12 -3.50 4.23
CA GLN A 263 10.35 -4.12 4.73
C GLN A 263 10.49 -5.58 4.25
N LEU A 264 9.41 -6.37 4.36
CA LEU A 264 9.41 -7.76 3.90
C LEU A 264 9.67 -7.87 2.39
N SER A 265 9.03 -7.02 1.58
CA SER A 265 9.25 -6.99 0.13
C SER A 265 10.70 -6.62 -0.23
N PHE A 266 11.28 -5.65 0.47
CA PHE A 266 12.68 -5.24 0.27
C PHE A 266 13.66 -6.37 0.58
N VAL A 267 13.48 -7.07 1.72
CA VAL A 267 14.32 -8.20 2.11
C VAL A 267 14.18 -9.35 1.12
N MET A 268 12.95 -9.69 0.72
CA MET A 268 12.69 -10.73 -0.26
C MET A 268 13.37 -10.44 -1.61
N ASN A 269 13.24 -9.22 -2.13
CA ASN A 269 13.87 -8.81 -3.38
C ASN A 269 15.40 -8.78 -3.28
N SER A 270 15.95 -8.39 -2.12
CA SER A 270 17.39 -8.44 -1.86
C SER A 270 17.92 -9.88 -1.87
N LEU A 271 17.19 -10.82 -1.27
CA LEU A 271 17.53 -12.24 -1.30
C LEU A 271 17.48 -12.80 -2.71
N TYR A 272 16.47 -12.45 -3.50
CA TYR A 272 16.39 -12.87 -4.91
C TYR A 272 17.59 -12.37 -5.74
N LEU A 273 17.99 -11.11 -5.56
CA LEU A 273 19.18 -10.56 -6.22
C LEU A 273 20.46 -11.27 -5.78
N ALA A 274 20.61 -11.55 -4.48
CA ALA A 274 21.78 -12.26 -3.96
C ALA A 274 21.88 -13.68 -4.51
N THR A 275 20.78 -14.44 -4.53
CA THR A 275 20.74 -15.79 -5.11
C THR A 275 21.13 -15.76 -6.59
N PHE A 276 20.64 -14.79 -7.34
CA PHE A 276 20.98 -14.66 -8.75
C PHE A 276 22.44 -14.27 -8.99
N ALA A 277 22.98 -13.33 -8.22
CA ALA A 277 24.39 -12.95 -8.29
C ALA A 277 25.30 -14.14 -7.99
N LEU A 278 24.99 -14.93 -6.96
CA LEU A 278 25.72 -16.15 -6.62
C LEU A 278 25.65 -17.18 -7.76
N LYS A 279 24.48 -17.33 -8.41
CA LYS A 279 24.31 -18.24 -9.55
C LYS A 279 25.16 -17.83 -10.75
N ILE A 280 25.24 -16.54 -11.08
CA ILE A 280 26.12 -16.02 -12.14
C ILE A 280 27.59 -16.31 -11.81
N VAL A 281 28.02 -16.02 -10.59
CA VAL A 281 29.41 -16.24 -10.16
C VAL A 281 29.78 -17.73 -10.18
N ALA A 282 28.86 -18.61 -9.78
CA ALA A 282 29.07 -20.04 -9.86
C ALA A 282 29.23 -20.50 -11.32
N HIS A 283 28.35 -20.03 -12.22
CA HIS A 283 28.43 -20.36 -13.65
C HIS A 283 29.73 -19.86 -14.29
N SER A 284 30.15 -18.62 -13.98
CA SER A 284 31.39 -18.06 -14.55
C SER A 284 32.63 -18.83 -14.07
N LYS A 285 32.67 -19.27 -12.81
CA LYS A 285 33.76 -20.10 -12.29
C LYS A 285 33.82 -21.48 -12.93
N VAL A 286 32.69 -22.14 -13.12
CA VAL A 286 32.62 -23.45 -13.79
C VAL A 286 33.07 -23.32 -15.26
N HIS A 287 32.62 -22.28 -15.96
CA HIS A 287 33.02 -22.05 -17.34
C HIS A 287 34.52 -21.73 -17.48
N ALA A 288 35.07 -20.92 -16.57
CA ALA A 288 36.51 -20.64 -16.53
C ALA A 288 37.35 -21.91 -16.27
N HIS A 289 36.90 -22.77 -15.35
CA HIS A 289 37.56 -24.05 -15.07
C HIS A 289 37.51 -25.01 -16.27
N HIS A 290 36.37 -25.09 -16.96
CA HIS A 290 36.24 -25.90 -18.17
C HIS A 290 37.15 -25.40 -19.29
N LYS A 291 37.23 -24.07 -19.50
CA LYS A 291 38.14 -23.48 -20.48
C LYS A 291 39.61 -23.79 -20.16
N HIS A 292 40.02 -23.68 -18.90
CA HIS A 292 41.40 -24.00 -18.48
C HIS A 292 41.74 -25.49 -18.69
N MET A 293 40.78 -26.40 -18.59
CA MET A 293 41.01 -27.82 -18.93
C MET A 293 41.22 -28.03 -20.42
N LEU A 294 40.47 -27.33 -21.28
CA LEU A 294 40.63 -27.40 -22.73
C LEU A 294 41.98 -26.83 -23.18
N ASP A 295 42.39 -25.68 -22.61
CA ASP A 295 43.70 -25.07 -22.92
C ASP A 295 44.87 -26.00 -22.53
N LEU A 296 44.74 -26.79 -21.46
CA LEU A 296 45.73 -27.80 -21.05
C LEU A 296 45.76 -29.04 -21.94
N GLU A 297 44.65 -29.39 -22.58
CA GLU A 297 44.56 -30.51 -23.53
C GLU A 297 45.19 -30.15 -24.88
N ASP A 298 45.04 -28.89 -25.33
CA ASP A 298 45.64 -28.37 -26.56
C ASP A 298 47.17 -28.19 -26.44
N ASP A 299 47.71 -27.85 -25.26
CA ASP A 299 49.16 -27.75 -25.02
C ASP A 299 49.88 -29.11 -24.98
N HIS A 300 49.12 -30.22 -24.88
CA HIS A 300 49.66 -31.57 -24.75
C HIS A 300 49.76 -32.34 -26.09
N TYR A 301 49.33 -31.74 -27.20
CA TYR A 301 49.38 -32.25 -28.58
C TYR A 301 50.35 -31.46 -29.45
#